data_AF-A0A3C0DKB3-F1
#
_entry.id   AF-A0A3C0DKB3-F1
#
_cell.length_a   1.000
_cell.length_b   1.000
_cell.length_c   1.000
_cell.angle_alpha   90.00
_cell.angle_beta   90.00
_cell.angle_gamma   90.00
#
_symmetry.space_group_name_H-M   'P 1'
#
loop_
_entity.id
_entity.type
_entity.pdbx_description
1 polymer ?
#
loop_
_entity_poly.entity_id
_entity_poly.type
_entity_poly.pdbx_seq_one_letter_code
_entity_poly.pdbx_strand_id
1 'polypeptide(L)' 'LPSEDCLSAIKACSAYGIHAETSKDKWTIEGVGRNLVVPSDIVDAGNSGTTFYFVT' A
#
# COMPACT_ATOMS: atom_id res chain seq x y z
N LEU A 1 7.15 -16.08 -3.92
CA LEU A 1 6.36 -14.98 -4.49
C LEU A 1 5.69 -14.24 -3.32
N PRO A 2 5.48 -12.91 -3.40
CA PRO A 2 4.78 -12.16 -2.35
C PRO A 2 3.34 -12.67 -2.18
N SER A 3 2.76 -12.53 -0.98
CA SER A 3 1.34 -12.82 -0.77
C SER A 3 0.46 -11.73 -1.38
N GLU A 4 -0.77 -12.07 -1.74
CA GLU A 4 -1.76 -11.10 -2.21
C GLU A 4 -2.01 -10.00 -1.17
N ASP A 5 -2.00 -10.33 0.12
CA ASP A 5 -2.10 -9.36 1.21
C ASP A 5 -0.99 -8.30 1.17
N CYS A 6 0.26 -8.69 0.86
CA CYS A 6 1.35 -7.72 0.72
C CYS A 6 1.16 -6.82 -0.51
N LEU A 7 0.61 -7.36 -1.60
CA LEU A 7 0.32 -6.59 -2.80
C LEU A 7 -0.83 -5.59 -2.56
N SER A 8 -1.89 -6.03 -1.86
CA SER A 8 -2.99 -5.16 -1.43
C SER A 8 -2.50 -4.03 -0.54
N ALA A 9 -1.62 -4.33 0.43
CA ALA A 9 -1.06 -3.31 1.31
C ALA A 9 -0.28 -2.23 0.54
N ILE A 10 0.56 -2.62 -0.43
CA ILE A 10 1.30 -1.65 -1.26
C ILE A 10 0.36 -0.81 -2.11
N LYS A 11 -0.64 -1.43 -2.75
CA LYS A 11 -1.63 -0.72 -3.56
C LYS A 11 -2.41 0.30 -2.71
N ALA A 12 -2.82 -0.09 -1.52
CA ALA A 12 -3.51 0.80 -0.59
C ALA A 12 -2.60 1.97 -0.12
N CYS A 13 -1.33 1.69 0.20
CA CYS A 13 -0.35 2.73 0.53
C CYS A 13 -0.16 3.74 -0.60
N SER A 14 -0.12 3.28 -1.87
CA SER A 14 0.02 4.17 -3.03
C SER A 14 -1.13 5.17 -3.16
N ALA A 15 -2.35 4.81 -2.73
CA ALA A 15 -3.48 5.73 -2.70
C ALA A 15 -3.25 6.93 -1.74
N TYR A 16 -2.43 6.75 -0.72
CA TYR A 16 -2.01 7.81 0.22
C TYR A 16 -0.73 8.55 -0.18
N GLY A 17 -0.29 8.38 -1.44
CA GLY A 17 0.84 9.12 -2.01
C GLY A 17 2.21 8.49 -1.75
N ILE A 18 2.24 7.23 -1.30
CA ILE A 18 3.50 6.50 -1.07
C ILE A 18 3.97 5.89 -2.39
N HIS A 19 5.21 6.19 -2.79
CA HIS A 19 5.85 5.56 -3.94
C HIS A 19 6.50 4.23 -3.54
N ALA A 20 6.24 3.19 -4.32
CA ALA A 20 6.72 1.85 -4.07
C ALA A 20 7.20 1.20 -5.37
N GLU A 21 8.46 0.77 -5.38
CA GLU A 21 9.04 -0.01 -6.47
C GLU A 21 9.27 -1.43 -5.99
N THR A 22 8.52 -2.38 -6.56
CA THR A 22 8.58 -3.78 -6.19
C THR A 22 9.28 -4.60 -7.27
N SER A 23 10.14 -5.52 -6.84
CA SER A 23 10.76 -6.52 -7.69
C SER A 23 10.66 -7.89 -7.01
N LYS A 24 11.12 -8.95 -7.68
CA LYS A 24 11.05 -10.32 -7.14
C LYS A 24 11.77 -10.47 -5.79
N ASP A 25 12.91 -9.81 -5.64
CA ASP A 25 13.83 -10.04 -4.52
C ASP A 25 13.97 -8.82 -3.57
N LYS A 26 13.56 -7.62 -4.02
CA LYS A 26 13.69 -6.39 -3.23
C LYS A 26 12.58 -5.40 -3.52
N TRP A 27 12.02 -4.82 -2.46
CA TRP A 27 11.04 -3.75 -2.55
C TRP A 27 11.66 -2.48 -1.96
N THR A 28 11.47 -1.36 -2.64
CA THR A 28 11.97 -0.04 -2.21
C THR A 28 10.78 0.88 -2.03
N ILE A 29 10.57 1.37 -0.82
CA ILE A 29 9.42 2.21 -0.46
C ILE A 29 9.92 3.59 -0.05
N GLU A 30 9.40 4.63 -0.68
CA GLU A 30 9.69 6.01 -0.31
C GLU A 30 8.68 6.48 0.75
N GLY A 31 9.14 6.59 1.99
CA GLY A 31 8.29 7.01 3.10
C GLY A 31 7.97 8.52 3.06
N VAL A 32 6.69 8.86 3.16
CA VAL A 32 6.21 10.26 3.17
C VAL A 32 6.07 10.86 4.57
N GLY A 33 6.36 10.08 5.62
CA GLY A 33 6.21 10.50 7.01
C GLY A 33 4.75 10.83 7.34
N ARG A 34 4.48 12.06 7.79
CA ARG A 34 3.12 12.55 8.10
C ARG A 34 2.43 13.23 6.93
N ASN A 35 3.07 13.31 5.77
CA ASN A 35 2.55 14.00 4.59
C ASN A 35 1.74 13.05 3.70
N LEU A 36 0.81 12.29 4.28
CA LEU A 36 -0.12 11.47 3.51
C LEU A 36 -1.07 12.37 2.73
N VAL A 37 -1.39 11.98 1.49
CA VAL A 37 -2.41 12.68 0.70
C VAL A 37 -3.77 12.01 0.90
N VAL A 38 -4.84 12.79 0.79
CA VAL A 38 -6.19 12.24 0.75
C VAL A 38 -6.36 11.49 -0.57
N PRO A 39 -6.68 10.18 -0.55
CA PRO A 39 -6.94 9.44 -1.78
C PRO A 39 -8.04 10.09 -2.60
N SER A 40 -7.84 10.24 -3.91
CA SER A 40 -8.84 10.79 -4.82
C SER A 40 -9.89 9.77 -5.26
N ASP A 41 -9.72 8.50 -4.89
CA ASP A 41 -10.54 7.36 -5.28
C ASP A 41 -10.54 6.29 -4.16
N ILE A 42 -11.21 5.15 -4.40
CA ILE A 42 -11.35 4.04 -3.47
C ILE A 42 -9.99 3.45 -3.08
N VAL A 43 -9.78 3.29 -1.77
CA VAL A 43 -8.67 2.50 -1.22
C VAL A 43 -9.10 1.03 -1.17
N ASP A 44 -8.62 0.23 -2.12
CA ASP A 44 -8.96 -1.17 -2.27
C ASP A 44 -8.00 -2.07 -1.46
N ALA A 45 -8.51 -2.65 -0.37
CA ALA A 45 -7.79 -3.60 0.48
C ALA A 45 -7.83 -5.06 -0.04
N GLY A 46 -8.57 -5.32 -1.13
CA GLY A 46 -8.81 -6.67 -1.64
C GLY A 46 -9.44 -7.58 -0.59
N ASN A 47 -8.97 -8.82 -0.51
CA ASN A 47 -9.40 -9.80 0.49
C ASN A 47 -8.53 -9.78 1.77
N SER A 48 -7.76 -8.71 2.00
CA SER A 48 -6.87 -8.62 3.16
C SER A 48 -7.52 -7.81 4.26
N GLY A 49 -8.12 -8.50 5.24
CA GLY A 49 -8.63 -7.87 6.45
C GLY A 49 -7.55 -7.10 7.21
N THR A 50 -6.32 -7.62 7.22
CA THR A 50 -5.16 -6.94 7.82
C THR A 50 -4.86 -5.61 7.12
N THR A 51 -4.90 -5.58 5.78
CA THR A 51 -4.73 -4.34 5.03
C THR A 51 -5.84 -3.35 5.35
N PHE A 52 -7.09 -3.79 5.39
CA PHE A 52 -8.23 -2.94 5.74
C PHE A 52 -8.03 -2.26 7.10
N TYR A 53 -7.78 -3.03 8.17
CA TYR A 53 -7.57 -2.46 9.51
C TYR A 53 -6.31 -1.60 9.65
N PHE A 54 -5.28 -1.85 8.84
CA PHE A 54 -4.05 -1.06 8.87
C PHE A 54 -4.22 0.34 8.27
N VAL A 55 -5.08 0.50 7.25
CA VAL A 55 -5.26 1.75 6.51
C VAL A 55 -6.46 2.60 6.95
N THR A 56 -7.21 2.15 7.95
CA THR A 56 -8.39 2.83 8.53
C THR A 56 -8.15 3.19 9.99
#